data_AF-A0A976CC79-F1
#
_entry.id   AF-A0A976CC79-F1
#
_cell.length_a   1.000
_cell.length_b   1.000
_cell.length_c   1.000
_cell.angle_alpha   90.00
_cell.angle_beta   90.00
_cell.angle_gamma   90.00
#
_symmetry.space_group_name_H-M   'P 1'
#
loop_
_entity.id
_entity.type
_entity.pdbx_description
1 polymer ?
#
loop_
_entity_poly.entity_id
_entity_poly.type
_entity_poly.pdbx_seq_one_letter_code
_entity_poly.pdbx_strand_id
1 'polypeptide(L)'
;MKNKNHTIITISFLFLQLVGCTSDKYDNKTEFINGFATVNLNGKYGVINQKGKEIVPCKYEFVGTYIDGIAKIKLNNKVGLIDEKGKEIVSPKYDKISLFNKGLAKIEIGEKCGYLNKEGKEIISPKYEA
;
A
#
# COMPACT_ATOMS: atom_id res chain seq x y z
N MET A 1 20.92 40.97 30.53
CA MET A 1 19.43 40.93 30.48
C MET A 1 18.98 40.72 29.04
N LYS A 2 18.17 39.66 28.78
CA LYS A 2 17.40 39.30 27.55
C LYS A 2 18.24 39.12 26.25
N ASN A 3 18.70 37.93 25.87
CA ASN A 3 17.98 36.78 25.26
C ASN A 3 16.95 37.16 24.19
N LYS A 4 17.25 36.91 22.91
CA LYS A 4 16.31 36.33 21.92
C LYS A 4 17.09 35.45 20.92
N ASN A 5 16.97 34.15 21.13
CA ASN A 5 17.27 33.11 20.15
C ASN A 5 16.51 33.37 18.84
N HIS A 6 17.23 33.67 17.76
CA HIS A 6 16.68 33.59 16.42
C HIS A 6 16.71 32.13 15.97
N THR A 7 15.66 31.42 16.37
CA THR A 7 15.24 30.13 15.83
C THR A 7 15.04 30.27 14.32
N ILE A 8 16.03 29.85 13.53
CA ILE A 8 15.92 29.64 12.09
C ILE A 8 15.12 28.34 11.91
N ILE A 9 13.80 28.42 12.05
CA ILE A 9 12.87 27.34 11.68
C ILE A 9 11.67 27.98 11.03
N THR A 10 11.79 28.47 9.79
CA THR A 10 10.62 28.75 8.91
C THR A 10 11.06 29.02 7.47
N ILE A 11 11.82 28.14 6.83
CA ILE A 11 11.89 28.13 5.36
C ILE A 11 11.85 26.68 4.89
N SER A 12 10.63 26.17 4.74
CA SER A 12 10.19 25.29 3.64
C SER A 12 8.95 24.52 4.08
N PHE A 13 7.84 25.21 4.32
CA PHE A 13 6.51 24.60 4.29
C PHE A 13 5.49 25.69 3.97
N LEU A 14 5.68 26.33 2.82
CA LEU A 14 4.56 26.94 2.11
C LEU A 14 3.79 25.82 1.39
N PHE A 15 3.18 24.92 2.16
CA PHE A 15 2.11 24.07 1.63
C PHE A 15 0.82 24.88 1.75
N LEU A 16 0.64 25.70 0.73
CA LEU A 16 -0.61 26.37 0.40
C LEU A 16 -1.76 25.37 0.62
N GLN A 17 -2.59 25.62 1.64
CA GLN A 17 -3.86 24.95 1.80
C GLN A 17 -4.80 25.47 0.70
N LEU A 18 -4.65 24.90 -0.51
CA LEU A 18 -5.69 24.99 -1.51
C LEU A 18 -6.70 23.89 -1.20
N VAL A 19 -7.86 24.36 -0.75
CA VAL A 19 -9.13 23.66 -0.83
C VAL A 19 -9.43 23.46 -2.33
N GLY A 20 -8.74 22.50 -2.93
CA GLY A 20 -9.07 21.96 -4.25
C GLY A 20 -10.00 20.79 -4.02
N CYS A 21 -11.24 20.90 -4.48
CA CYS A 21 -12.17 19.79 -4.57
C CYS A 21 -11.41 18.57 -5.11
N THR A 22 -11.41 17.46 -4.38
CA THR A 22 -10.58 16.27 -4.66
C THR A 22 -10.98 15.51 -5.93
N SER A 23 -11.82 16.10 -6.80
CA SER A 23 -12.28 15.48 -8.04
C SER A 23 -11.20 15.40 -9.11
N ASP A 24 -10.20 16.29 -9.11
CA ASP A 24 -9.37 16.51 -10.31
C ASP A 24 -7.95 15.91 -10.22
N LYS A 25 -7.62 15.24 -9.11
CA LYS A 25 -6.27 14.66 -8.93
C LYS A 25 -6.08 13.32 -9.66
N TYR A 26 -7.13 12.53 -9.81
CA TYR A 26 -7.05 11.12 -10.21
C TYR A 26 -7.79 10.90 -11.53
N ASP A 27 -7.23 10.07 -12.40
CA ASP A 27 -7.84 9.73 -13.69
C ASP A 27 -9.12 8.91 -13.47
N ASN A 28 -9.09 8.01 -12.49
CA ASN A 28 -10.22 7.17 -12.12
C ASN A 28 -10.26 6.95 -10.60
N LYS A 29 -11.47 6.72 -10.08
CA LYS A 29 -11.73 6.43 -8.67
C LYS A 29 -12.87 5.43 -8.55
N THR A 30 -12.71 4.40 -7.73
CA THR A 30 -13.80 3.46 -7.40
C THR A 30 -14.77 4.05 -6.39
N GLU A 31 -15.90 3.38 -6.18
CA GLU A 31 -16.73 3.67 -5.01
C GLU A 31 -15.97 3.40 -3.71
N PHE A 32 -16.40 4.05 -2.63
CA PHE A 32 -15.85 3.81 -1.30
C PHE A 32 -16.45 2.51 -0.74
N ILE A 33 -15.60 1.52 -0.49
CA ILE A 33 -15.94 0.27 0.17
C ILE A 33 -15.20 0.24 1.50
N ASN A 34 -15.92 0.06 2.62
CA ASN A 34 -15.36 0.11 3.97
C ASN A 34 -14.55 1.39 4.27
N GLY A 35 -14.94 2.53 3.67
CA GLY A 35 -14.29 3.82 3.87
C GLY A 35 -13.05 4.08 3.01
N PHE A 36 -12.69 3.15 2.12
CA PHE A 36 -11.56 3.26 1.21
C PHE A 36 -12.00 3.21 -0.26
N ALA A 37 -11.33 3.98 -1.11
CA ALA A 37 -11.50 3.91 -2.56
C ALA A 37 -10.13 3.71 -3.23
N THR A 38 -10.09 2.85 -4.24
CA THR A 38 -8.93 2.71 -5.11
C THR A 38 -8.94 3.84 -6.13
N VAL A 39 -7.79 4.46 -6.33
CA VAL A 39 -7.58 5.55 -7.28
C VAL A 39 -6.51 5.17 -8.28
N ASN A 40 -6.64 5.67 -9.50
CA ASN A 40 -5.65 5.54 -10.55
C ASN A 40 -5.09 6.92 -10.92
N LEU A 41 -3.78 7.00 -11.07
CA LEU A 41 -3.07 8.17 -11.59
C LEU A 41 -1.95 7.68 -12.53
N ASN A 42 -2.01 8.08 -13.80
CA ASN A 42 -1.04 7.71 -14.84
C ASN A 42 -0.81 6.19 -14.92
N GLY A 43 -1.89 5.40 -14.80
CA GLY A 43 -1.80 3.93 -14.85
C GLY A 43 -1.24 3.28 -13.57
N LYS A 44 -0.98 4.05 -12.50
CA LYS A 44 -0.58 3.54 -11.19
C LYS A 44 -1.71 3.67 -10.17
N TYR A 45 -1.81 2.69 -9.30
CA TYR A 45 -2.90 2.54 -8.34
C TYR A 45 -2.45 2.88 -6.93
N GLY A 46 -3.35 3.54 -6.21
CA GLY A 46 -3.26 3.89 -4.80
C GLY A 46 -4.62 3.76 -4.13
N VAL A 47 -4.69 4.15 -2.86
CA VAL A 47 -5.89 4.09 -2.04
C VAL A 47 -6.04 5.39 -1.28
N ILE A 48 -7.26 5.94 -1.29
CA ILE A 48 -7.64 7.12 -0.51
C ILE A 48 -8.74 6.76 0.50
N ASN A 49 -8.83 7.53 1.57
CA ASN A 49 -9.99 7.49 2.46
C ASN A 49 -11.10 8.46 1.98
N GLN A 50 -12.25 8.43 2.66
CA GLN A 50 -13.40 9.30 2.36
C GLN A 50 -13.10 10.81 2.38
N LYS A 51 -12.04 11.25 3.07
CA LYS A 51 -11.59 12.65 3.09
C LYS A 51 -10.67 13.00 1.92
N GLY A 52 -10.46 12.06 0.99
CA GLY A 52 -9.51 12.20 -0.11
C GLY A 52 -8.04 12.11 0.31
N LYS A 53 -7.75 11.76 1.58
CA LYS A 53 -6.37 11.57 2.04
C LYS A 53 -5.82 10.27 1.46
N GLU A 54 -4.65 10.36 0.86
CA GLU A 54 -3.89 9.22 0.38
C GLU A 54 -3.42 8.34 1.55
N ILE A 55 -3.83 7.07 1.51
CA ILE A 55 -3.41 6.01 2.43
C ILE A 55 -2.31 5.18 1.76
N VAL A 56 -2.49 4.88 0.47
CA VAL A 56 -1.52 4.18 -0.36
C VAL A 56 -1.21 5.07 -1.56
N PRO A 57 0.07 5.43 -1.80
CA PRO A 57 0.42 6.27 -2.95
C PRO A 57 0.19 5.54 -4.27
N CYS A 58 -0.14 6.30 -5.32
CA CYS A 58 -0.25 5.79 -6.70
C CYS A 58 1.11 5.40 -7.27
N LYS A 59 1.65 4.27 -6.81
CA LYS A 59 2.93 3.71 -7.27
C LYS A 59 2.83 2.26 -7.74
N TYR A 60 1.74 1.58 -7.40
CA TYR A 60 1.57 0.15 -7.69
C TYR A 60 0.92 -0.06 -9.07
N GLU A 61 1.21 -1.20 -9.68
CA GLU A 61 0.53 -1.66 -10.90
C GLU A 61 -0.87 -2.21 -10.59
N PHE A 62 -1.09 -2.60 -9.33
CA PHE A 62 -2.36 -3.12 -8.85
C PHE A 62 -2.45 -2.97 -7.33
N VAL A 63 -3.63 -2.64 -6.82
CA VAL A 63 -4.01 -2.75 -5.41
C VAL A 63 -5.33 -3.52 -5.35
N GLY A 64 -5.32 -4.65 -4.66
CA GLY A 64 -6.51 -5.48 -4.48
C GLY A 64 -7.41 -4.97 -3.35
N THR A 65 -8.61 -5.55 -3.25
CA THR A 65 -9.52 -5.30 -2.12
C THR A 65 -8.91 -5.82 -0.82
N TYR A 66 -9.20 -5.13 0.28
CA TYR A 66 -8.87 -5.59 1.62
C TYR A 66 -9.73 -6.80 2.01
N ILE A 67 -9.08 -7.87 2.44
CA ILE A 67 -9.69 -9.07 3.03
C ILE A 67 -9.00 -9.30 4.37
N ASP A 68 -9.76 -9.32 5.46
CA ASP A 68 -9.24 -9.39 6.84
C ASP A 68 -8.15 -8.33 7.13
N GLY A 69 -8.34 -7.10 6.62
CA GLY A 69 -7.41 -5.99 6.81
C GLY A 69 -6.11 -6.07 6.00
N ILE A 70 -6.01 -7.01 5.04
CA ILE A 70 -4.83 -7.18 4.18
C ILE A 70 -5.25 -7.04 2.71
N ALA A 71 -4.49 -6.26 1.95
CA ALA A 71 -4.62 -6.18 0.50
C ALA A 71 -3.34 -6.63 -0.21
N LYS A 72 -3.50 -7.23 -1.39
CA LYS A 72 -2.37 -7.54 -2.29
C LYS A 72 -2.01 -6.31 -3.09
N ILE A 73 -0.71 -6.08 -3.26
CA ILE A 73 -0.16 -5.04 -4.13
C ILE A 73 0.74 -5.67 -5.18
N LYS A 74 0.81 -5.07 -6.37
CA LYS A 74 1.75 -5.48 -7.43
C LYS A 74 2.67 -4.34 -7.84
N LEU A 75 3.97 -4.62 -7.94
CA LEU A 75 4.98 -3.70 -8.44
C LEU A 75 6.07 -4.49 -9.15
N ASN A 76 6.49 -4.06 -10.35
CA ASN A 76 7.54 -4.69 -11.13
C ASN A 76 7.30 -6.20 -11.30
N ASN A 77 6.06 -6.58 -11.60
CA ASN A 77 5.62 -7.97 -11.70
C ASN A 77 5.72 -8.83 -10.42
N LYS A 78 6.06 -8.25 -9.27
CA LYS A 78 6.06 -8.94 -7.98
C LYS A 78 4.87 -8.54 -7.12
N VAL A 79 4.43 -9.45 -6.28
CA VAL A 79 3.29 -9.32 -5.36
C VAL A 79 3.81 -9.12 -3.94
N GLY A 80 3.20 -8.18 -3.24
CA GLY A 80 3.39 -7.90 -1.81
C GLY A 80 2.05 -7.78 -1.09
N LEU A 81 2.11 -7.44 0.20
CA LEU A 81 0.96 -7.27 1.08
C LEU A 81 1.05 -5.93 1.81
N ILE A 82 -0.08 -5.25 1.94
CA ILE A 82 -0.24 -4.04 2.76
C ILE A 82 -1.36 -4.22 3.77
N ASP A 83 -1.26 -3.50 4.89
CA ASP A 83 -2.35 -3.34 5.86
C ASP A 83 -3.30 -2.19 5.46
N GLU A 84 -4.42 -2.03 6.17
CA GLU A 84 -5.42 -0.96 5.95
C GLU A 84 -4.86 0.46 6.14
N LYS A 85 -3.69 0.60 6.78
CA LYS A 85 -2.99 1.87 6.94
C LYS A 85 -2.03 2.14 5.77
N GLY A 86 -2.00 1.25 4.77
CA GLY A 86 -1.12 1.31 3.62
C GLY A 86 0.33 0.94 3.92
N LYS A 87 0.61 0.38 5.10
CA LYS A 87 1.96 -0.09 5.46
C LYS A 87 2.20 -1.43 4.77
N GLU A 88 3.35 -1.54 4.11
CA GLU A 88 3.81 -2.81 3.55
C GLU A 88 4.07 -3.81 4.71
N ILE A 89 3.25 -4.85 4.77
CA ILE A 89 3.49 -6.05 5.60
C ILE A 89 4.58 -6.89 4.92
N VAL A 90 4.47 -7.01 3.59
CA VAL A 90 5.43 -7.70 2.73
C VAL A 90 5.67 -6.81 1.52
N SER A 91 6.91 -6.33 1.35
CA SER A 91 7.28 -5.63 0.11
C SER A 91 7.15 -6.55 -1.12
N PRO A 92 6.79 -6.03 -2.30
CA PRO A 92 6.65 -6.83 -3.52
C PRO A 92 7.91 -7.65 -3.84
N LYS A 93 7.83 -8.97 -3.66
CA LYS A 93 8.96 -9.88 -3.92
C LYS A 93 8.57 -11.28 -4.40
N TYR A 94 7.31 -11.67 -4.22
CA TYR A 94 6.81 -12.98 -4.64
C TYR A 94 6.21 -12.91 -6.05
N ASP A 95 6.25 -14.00 -6.81
CA ASP A 95 5.53 -14.09 -8.08
C ASP A 95 4.03 -14.21 -7.86
N LYS A 96 3.65 -14.91 -6.79
CA LYS A 96 2.26 -15.07 -6.38
C LYS A 96 2.15 -15.18 -4.87
N ILE A 97 1.05 -14.63 -4.35
CA ILE A 97 0.57 -14.89 -2.98
C ILE A 97 -0.88 -15.35 -3.11
N SER A 98 -1.23 -16.50 -2.55
CA SER A 98 -2.62 -17.00 -2.52
C SER A 98 -3.47 -16.25 -1.51
N LEU A 99 -4.78 -16.54 -1.45
CA LEU A 99 -5.61 -16.07 -0.33
C LEU A 99 -5.19 -16.75 0.97
N PHE A 100 -5.41 -16.06 2.09
CA PHE A 100 -5.18 -16.66 3.40
C PHE A 100 -6.24 -17.74 3.69
N ASN A 101 -5.78 -18.91 4.11
CA ASN A 101 -6.60 -20.00 4.61
C ASN A 101 -6.02 -20.48 5.94
N LYS A 102 -6.84 -20.50 7.01
CA LYS A 102 -6.39 -20.82 8.39
C LYS A 102 -5.15 -20.02 8.82
N GLY A 103 -5.08 -18.75 8.44
CA GLY A 103 -3.97 -17.84 8.78
C GLY A 103 -2.71 -17.98 7.93
N LEU A 104 -2.69 -18.86 6.93
CA LEU A 104 -1.54 -19.08 6.05
C LEU A 104 -1.87 -18.76 4.60
N ALA A 105 -0.92 -18.19 3.87
CA ALA A 105 -0.99 -18.00 2.43
C ALA A 105 0.20 -18.70 1.75
N LYS A 106 -0.10 -19.45 0.69
CA LYS A 106 0.94 -20.00 -0.20
C LYS A 106 1.65 -18.85 -0.93
N ILE A 107 2.97 -18.93 -1.00
CA ILE A 107 3.83 -18.01 -1.76
C ILE A 107 4.63 -18.77 -2.81
N GLU A 108 4.90 -18.11 -3.93
CA GLU A 108 5.63 -18.68 -5.06
C GLU A 108 6.78 -17.73 -5.47
N ILE A 109 7.98 -18.29 -5.69
CA ILE A 109 9.13 -17.63 -6.32
C ILE A 109 9.69 -18.56 -7.38
N GLY A 110 9.51 -18.24 -8.66
CA GLY A 110 9.74 -19.16 -9.76
C GLY A 110 8.91 -20.44 -9.57
N GLU A 111 9.57 -21.59 -9.63
CA GLU A 111 8.95 -22.90 -9.42
C GLU A 111 8.89 -23.29 -7.93
N LYS A 112 9.39 -22.44 -7.03
CA LYS A 112 9.51 -22.77 -5.60
C LYS A 112 8.31 -22.28 -4.81
N CYS A 113 7.81 -23.15 -3.94
CA CYS A 113 6.63 -22.88 -3.11
C CYS A 113 6.98 -22.78 -1.61
N GLY A 114 6.30 -21.87 -0.91
CA GLY A 114 6.40 -21.70 0.53
C GLY A 114 5.07 -21.25 1.13
N TYR A 115 5.10 -20.90 2.42
CA TYR A 115 3.95 -20.36 3.14
C TYR A 115 4.37 -19.20 4.05
N LEU A 116 3.53 -18.19 4.16
CA LEU A 116 3.66 -17.12 5.14
C LEU A 116 2.37 -16.94 5.95
N ASN A 117 2.49 -16.33 7.12
CA ASN A 117 1.35 -15.95 7.97
C ASN A 117 0.89 -14.50 7.69
N LYS A 118 -0.18 -14.06 8.35
CA LYS A 118 -0.77 -12.72 8.16
C LYS A 118 0.19 -11.58 8.53
N GLU A 119 1.17 -11.85 9.40
CA GLU A 119 2.22 -10.90 9.79
C GLU A 119 3.34 -10.80 8.73
N GLY A 120 3.24 -11.55 7.63
CA GLY A 120 4.25 -11.58 6.56
C GLY A 120 5.48 -12.44 6.87
N LYS A 121 5.45 -13.19 7.98
CA LYS A 121 6.52 -14.12 8.36
C LYS A 121 6.41 -15.40 7.54
N GLU A 122 7.48 -15.76 6.85
CA GLU A 122 7.60 -17.06 6.20
C GLU A 122 7.61 -18.17 7.26
N ILE A 123 6.60 -19.05 7.19
CA ILE A 123 6.51 -20.28 7.99
C ILE A 123 7.26 -21.41 7.29
N ILE A 124 7.17 -21.44 5.95
CA ILE A 124 7.94 -22.34 5.09
C ILE A 124 8.56 -21.47 3.99
N SER A 125 9.88 -21.37 3.96
CA SER A 125 10.56 -20.61 2.91
C SER A 125 10.40 -21.30 1.55
N PRO A 126 10.29 -20.54 0.44
CA PRO A 126 10.21 -21.07 -0.91
C PRO A 126 11.57 -21.62 -1.35
N LYS A 127 11.90 -22.83 -0.86
CA LYS A 127 13.15 -23.54 -1.14
C LYS A 127 12.94 -24.84 -1.89
N TYR A 128 11.71 -25.35 -1.94
CA TYR A 128 11.36 -26.63 -2.55
C TYR A 128 10.77 -26.41 -3.94
N GLU A 129 11.29 -27.13 -4.92
CA GLU A 129 10.69 -27.26 -6.25
C GLU A 129 9.35 -28.01 -6.10
N ALA A 130 8.36 -27.60 -6.91
CA ALA A 130 7.01 -28.17 -6.89
C ALA A 130 6.94 -29.56 -7.53
#